data_AF-A0A561UDD6-F1
#
_entry.id   AF-A0A561UDD6-F1
#
_cell.length_a   1.000
_cell.length_b   1.000
_cell.length_c   1.000
_cell.angle_alpha   90.00
_cell.angle_beta   90.00
_cell.angle_gamma   90.00
#
_symmetry.space_group_name_H-M   'P 1'
#
loop_
_entity.id
_entity.type
_entity.pdbx_description
1 polymer ?
#
loop_
_entity_poly.entity_id
_entity_poly.type
_entity_poly.pdbx_seq_one_letter_code
_entity_poly.pdbx_strand_id
1 'polypeptide(L)'
;MSLWDYNYATDRYLWKPVILTLSQVILGTAVVNKKYIDPTLSPAHGLGVQLRRFREAANLTQAQLGKLMGYSASLISNIEQAKKNATLPFVRAADKALNTHGALETLWWHRNHTALIEGFPEFVAREAQARVIRVFEIGLIPGLLQTSEYAAALQAANVRRGDATQEEVDERLAVLLARQQLLTREQPPIVHAVLDEYCLRRPIGGPAVMARQLRHLEALAQRPNVMIQVAPLSLGEDRPLNFPLILITLPDHTVLGYSETEQRGYLEHDQDTAASLGRRYDRLQAEALPLAASLVVIRKIREEAENHAQRPDDSSVA
;
A
#
# COMPACT_ATOMS: atom_id res chain seq x y z
N MET A 1 -6.15 43.47 -8.65
CA MET A 1 -6.97 44.31 -7.75
C MET A 1 -8.40 44.22 -8.22
N SER A 2 -9.40 43.73 -7.49
CA SER A 2 -9.53 42.90 -6.28
C SER A 2 -11.03 42.64 -6.21
N LEU A 3 -11.47 41.41 -6.45
CA LEU A 3 -12.85 40.97 -6.25
C LEU A 3 -12.86 40.09 -5.00
N TRP A 4 -12.99 40.73 -3.85
CA TRP A 4 -13.38 40.12 -2.58
C TRP A 4 -14.51 40.99 -2.06
N ASP A 5 -15.70 40.39 -1.95
CA ASP A 5 -16.74 40.64 -0.94
C ASP A 5 -18.06 40.06 -1.45
N TYR A 6 -18.27 38.77 -1.21
CA TYR A 6 -19.60 38.16 -1.27
C TYR A 6 -19.90 37.47 0.06
N ASN A 7 -20.63 38.22 0.89
CA ASN A 7 -21.28 37.80 2.12
C ASN A 7 -22.39 36.78 1.80
N TYR A 8 -22.31 35.59 2.36
CA TYR A 8 -23.45 34.68 2.51
C TYR A 8 -23.88 34.65 3.97
N ALA A 9 -24.94 35.40 4.27
CA ALA A 9 -25.78 35.17 5.43
C ALA A 9 -27.23 35.25 4.97
N THR A 10 -27.90 34.09 4.95
CA THR A 10 -29.20 33.81 5.62
C THR A 10 -29.99 32.75 4.86
N ASP A 11 -30.54 31.83 5.68
CA ASP A 11 -31.74 31.04 5.44
C ASP A 11 -31.67 29.91 4.39
N ARG A 12 -32.12 28.68 4.65
CA ARG A 12 -32.80 28.07 5.81
C ARG A 12 -32.98 26.57 5.46
N TYR A 13 -33.19 25.74 6.48
CA TYR A 13 -33.86 24.43 6.47
C TYR A 13 -33.06 23.12 6.64
N LEU A 14 -33.26 22.60 7.87
CA LEU A 14 -33.48 21.20 8.26
C LEU A 14 -32.22 20.40 8.54
N TRP A 15 -31.90 20.23 9.83
CA TRP A 15 -31.82 18.94 10.54
C TRP A 15 -31.59 19.25 12.03
N LYS A 16 -32.66 19.34 12.82
CA LYS A 16 -32.61 19.24 14.29
C LYS A 16 -33.12 17.84 14.67
N PRO A 17 -32.40 17.03 15.45
CA PRO A 17 -32.94 15.77 15.93
C PRO A 17 -33.94 16.04 17.07
N VAL A 18 -35.18 15.61 16.84
CA VAL A 18 -36.24 15.56 17.84
C VAL A 18 -35.94 14.41 18.80
N ILE A 19 -35.64 14.74 20.05
CA ILE A 19 -35.60 13.78 21.16
C ILE A 19 -37.06 13.46 21.51
N LEU A 20 -37.55 12.30 21.08
CA LEU A 20 -38.82 11.74 21.55
C LEU A 20 -38.52 10.74 22.67
N THR A 21 -38.79 11.18 23.90
CA THR A 21 -39.06 10.32 25.05
C THR A 21 -40.40 9.61 24.83
N LEU A 22 -40.38 8.28 24.73
CA LEU A 22 -41.59 7.45 24.83
C LEU A 22 -41.43 6.48 26.00
N SER A 23 -42.06 6.85 27.12
CA SER A 23 -42.56 5.91 28.12
C SER A 23 -43.93 5.42 27.66
N GLN A 24 -44.12 4.10 27.51
CA GLN A 24 -45.29 3.35 28.01
C GLN A 24 -45.25 1.84 27.65
N VAL A 25 -45.25 1.02 28.70
CA VAL A 25 -46.14 -0.15 28.98
C VAL A 25 -46.17 -1.37 28.02
N ILE A 26 -45.51 -2.44 28.50
CA ILE A 26 -45.89 -3.87 28.58
C ILE A 26 -46.42 -4.61 27.32
N LEU A 27 -45.55 -5.44 26.74
CA LEU A 27 -45.77 -6.88 26.53
C LEU A 27 -44.39 -7.56 26.41
N GLY A 28 -44.17 -8.60 27.20
CA GLY A 28 -42.85 -9.18 27.48
C GLY A 28 -42.13 -9.70 26.23
N THR A 29 -41.17 -8.92 25.74
CA THR A 29 -39.99 -9.41 25.05
C THR A 29 -38.81 -8.61 25.57
N ALA A 30 -37.78 -9.30 26.06
CA ALA A 30 -36.60 -8.65 26.61
C ALA A 30 -35.93 -7.80 25.50
N VAL A 31 -36.01 -6.48 25.62
CA VAL A 31 -35.21 -5.56 24.80
C VAL A 31 -33.75 -5.77 25.22
N VAL A 32 -33.03 -6.60 24.48
CA VAL A 32 -31.59 -6.75 24.65
C VAL A 32 -30.97 -5.38 24.40
N ASN A 33 -30.36 -4.80 25.44
CA ASN A 33 -29.67 -3.52 25.36
C ASN A 33 -28.47 -3.66 24.40
N LYS A 34 -28.70 -3.39 23.10
CA LYS A 34 -27.68 -3.49 22.07
C LYS A 34 -26.80 -2.25 22.14
N LYS A 35 -25.58 -2.40 22.65
CA LYS A 35 -24.55 -1.36 22.57
C LYS A 35 -24.29 -1.05 21.09
N TYR A 36 -24.69 0.14 20.65
CA TYR A 36 -24.37 0.66 19.33
C TYR A 36 -22.86 0.75 19.18
N ILE A 37 -22.35 0.29 18.03
CA ILE A 37 -20.94 0.35 17.67
C ILE A 37 -20.90 1.01 16.31
N ASP A 38 -20.21 2.15 16.24
CA ASP A 38 -20.00 2.84 14.98
C ASP A 38 -18.99 2.05 14.12
N PRO A 39 -19.41 1.49 12.97
CA PRO A 39 -18.53 0.69 12.12
C PRO A 39 -17.41 1.51 11.46
N THR A 40 -17.53 2.84 11.45
CA THR A 40 -16.58 3.75 10.81
C THR A 40 -15.39 4.11 11.69
N LEU A 41 -15.44 3.81 13.00
CA LEU A 41 -14.36 4.12 13.95
C LEU A 41 -13.02 3.47 13.60
N SER A 42 -13.04 2.24 13.07
CA SER A 42 -11.86 1.59 12.50
C SER A 42 -12.25 0.38 11.65
N PRO A 43 -11.36 -0.12 10.77
CA PRO A 43 -11.61 -1.37 10.03
C PRO A 43 -11.93 -2.57 10.93
N ALA A 44 -11.39 -2.61 12.15
CA ALA A 44 -11.74 -3.61 13.16
C ALA A 44 -13.20 -3.51 13.64
N HIS A 45 -13.72 -2.28 13.80
CA HIS A 45 -15.13 -2.03 14.12
C HIS A 45 -16.03 -2.42 12.94
N GLY A 46 -15.64 -2.10 11.71
CA GLY A 46 -16.33 -2.54 10.50
C GLY A 46 -16.48 -4.07 10.43
N LEU A 47 -15.37 -4.80 10.59
CA LEU A 47 -15.38 -6.27 10.65
C LEU A 47 -16.24 -6.80 11.81
N GLY A 48 -16.09 -6.23 13.01
CA GLY A 48 -16.85 -6.65 14.19
C GLY A 48 -18.36 -6.46 14.03
N VAL A 49 -18.78 -5.34 13.42
CA VAL A 49 -20.18 -5.06 13.10
C VAL A 49 -20.71 -6.02 12.03
N GLN A 50 -19.93 -6.33 10.99
CA GLN A 50 -20.36 -7.29 9.96
C GLN A 50 -20.44 -8.73 10.51
N LEU A 51 -19.48 -9.15 11.33
CA LEU A 51 -19.54 -10.43 12.04
C LEU A 51 -20.81 -10.52 12.90
N ARG A 52 -21.13 -9.46 13.66
CA ARG A 52 -22.36 -9.39 14.45
C ARG A 52 -23.60 -9.48 13.55
N ARG A 53 -23.64 -8.77 12.43
CA ARG A 53 -24.76 -8.78 11.49
C ARG A 53 -25.01 -10.18 10.92
N PHE A 54 -23.97 -10.86 10.44
CA PHE A 54 -24.11 -12.22 9.93
C PHE A 54 -24.53 -13.22 11.00
N ARG A 55 -23.97 -13.10 12.23
CA ARG A 55 -24.38 -13.94 13.35
C ARG A 55 -25.87 -13.75 13.69
N GLU A 56 -26.33 -12.50 13.75
CA GLU A 56 -27.74 -12.18 14.03
C GLU A 56 -28.66 -12.64 12.89
N ALA A 57 -28.24 -12.52 11.64
CA ALA A 57 -28.99 -13.04 10.49
C ALA A 57 -29.13 -14.57 10.53
N ALA A 58 -28.14 -15.27 11.07
CA ALA A 58 -28.18 -16.71 11.33
C ALA A 58 -28.94 -17.10 12.62
N ASN A 59 -29.53 -16.13 13.34
CA ASN A 59 -30.22 -16.32 14.63
C ASN A 59 -29.35 -16.99 15.73
N LEU A 60 -28.04 -16.77 15.71
CA LEU A 60 -27.12 -17.35 16.68
C LEU A 60 -26.77 -16.37 17.80
N THR A 61 -26.69 -16.86 19.04
CA THR A 61 -26.04 -16.13 20.14
C THR A 61 -24.51 -16.20 20.00
N GLN A 62 -23.78 -15.30 20.67
CA GLN A 62 -22.31 -15.35 20.71
C GLN A 62 -21.79 -16.68 21.26
N ALA A 63 -22.50 -17.28 22.23
CA ALA A 63 -22.16 -18.59 22.79
C ALA A 63 -22.37 -19.73 21.78
N GLN A 64 -23.46 -19.70 21.01
CA GLN A 64 -23.72 -20.71 19.98
C GLN A 64 -22.71 -20.60 18.83
N LEU A 65 -22.41 -19.39 18.33
CA LEU A 65 -21.38 -19.20 17.31
C LEU A 65 -20.01 -19.65 17.80
N GLY A 66 -19.65 -19.28 19.04
CA GLY A 66 -18.42 -19.75 19.68
C GLY A 66 -18.34 -21.28 19.70
N LYS A 67 -19.39 -21.96 20.14
CA LYS A 67 -19.45 -23.44 20.15
C LYS A 67 -19.28 -24.05 18.76
N LEU A 68 -19.90 -23.49 17.73
CA LEU A 68 -19.78 -23.96 16.33
C LEU A 68 -18.35 -23.82 15.80
N MET A 69 -17.64 -22.77 16.20
CA MET A 69 -16.28 -22.47 15.72
C MET A 69 -15.17 -23.02 16.63
N GLY A 70 -15.49 -23.54 17.82
CA GLY A 70 -14.50 -23.97 18.83
C GLY A 70 -13.88 -22.81 19.62
N TYR A 71 -14.56 -21.67 19.75
CA TYR A 71 -14.10 -20.50 20.49
C TYR A 71 -15.03 -20.11 21.65
N SER A 72 -14.52 -19.35 22.63
CA SER A 72 -15.33 -18.88 23.75
C SER A 72 -16.29 -17.74 23.35
N ALA A 73 -17.45 -17.66 23.99
CA ALA A 73 -18.41 -16.56 23.78
C ALA A 73 -17.77 -15.17 24.04
N SER A 74 -16.86 -15.11 25.01
CA SER A 74 -16.10 -13.90 25.34
C SER A 74 -15.19 -13.46 24.19
N LEU A 75 -14.54 -14.40 23.48
CA LEU A 75 -13.74 -14.07 22.29
C LEU A 75 -14.61 -13.51 21.17
N ILE A 76 -15.77 -14.12 20.89
CA ILE A 76 -16.73 -13.60 19.91
C ILE A 76 -17.13 -12.17 20.26
N SER A 77 -17.51 -11.94 21.53
CA SER A 77 -17.92 -10.62 22.01
C SER A 77 -16.82 -9.57 21.90
N ASN A 78 -15.58 -9.92 22.25
CA ASN A 78 -14.44 -9.02 22.14
C ASN A 78 -14.12 -8.66 20.68
N ILE A 79 -14.25 -9.60 19.75
CA ILE A 79 -14.04 -9.36 18.32
C ILE A 79 -15.17 -8.49 17.74
N GLU A 80 -16.43 -8.78 18.05
CA GLU A 80 -17.57 -7.93 17.64
C GLU A 80 -17.49 -6.51 18.19
N GLN A 81 -16.83 -6.33 19.34
CA GLN A 81 -16.61 -5.02 19.96
C GLN A 81 -15.29 -4.36 19.55
N ALA A 82 -14.54 -4.96 18.63
CA ALA A 82 -13.19 -4.53 18.25
C ALA A 82 -12.20 -4.37 19.43
N LYS A 83 -12.46 -5.02 20.57
CA LYS A 83 -11.56 -5.09 21.73
C LYS A 83 -10.41 -6.07 21.52
N LYS A 84 -10.56 -7.00 20.58
CA LYS A 84 -9.52 -7.93 20.16
C LYS A 84 -9.58 -8.13 18.65
N ASN A 85 -8.42 -8.28 18.03
CA ASN A 85 -8.30 -8.51 16.60
C ASN A 85 -8.69 -9.95 16.27
N ALA A 86 -9.46 -10.12 15.19
CA ALA A 86 -9.75 -11.44 14.65
C ALA A 86 -8.50 -11.98 13.95
N THR A 87 -8.25 -13.29 14.01
CA THR A 87 -7.18 -13.96 13.25
C THR A 87 -7.74 -14.55 11.95
N LEU A 88 -6.87 -14.86 10.98
CA LEU A 88 -7.30 -15.50 9.73
C LEU A 88 -8.02 -16.84 9.96
N PRO A 89 -7.53 -17.75 10.84
CA PRO A 89 -8.28 -18.97 11.17
C PRO A 89 -9.66 -18.68 11.77
N PHE A 90 -9.77 -17.63 12.59
CA PHE A 90 -11.03 -17.23 13.20
C PHE A 90 -12.06 -16.80 12.14
N VAL A 91 -11.68 -15.91 11.22
CA VAL A 91 -12.62 -15.39 10.21
C VAL A 91 -13.02 -16.47 9.20
N ARG A 92 -12.11 -17.37 8.82
CA ARG A 92 -12.44 -18.54 7.99
C ARG A 92 -13.42 -19.49 8.68
N ALA A 93 -13.22 -19.74 9.98
CA ALA A 93 -14.16 -20.52 10.76
C ALA A 93 -15.53 -19.83 10.87
N ALA A 94 -15.56 -18.51 10.99
CA ALA A 94 -16.79 -17.72 10.98
C ALA A 94 -17.49 -17.78 9.62
N ASP A 95 -16.75 -17.63 8.52
CA ASP A 95 -17.29 -17.73 7.16
C ASP A 95 -17.95 -19.08 6.92
N LYS A 96 -17.33 -20.16 7.38
CA LYS A 96 -17.89 -21.51 7.31
C LYS A 96 -19.12 -21.67 8.21
N ALA A 97 -19.06 -21.19 9.46
CA ALA A 97 -20.14 -21.36 10.42
C ALA A 97 -21.39 -20.52 10.09
N LEU A 98 -21.20 -19.36 9.47
CA LEU A 98 -22.26 -18.42 9.11
C LEU A 98 -22.65 -18.49 7.62
N ASN A 99 -21.96 -19.34 6.84
CA ASN A 99 -22.14 -19.48 5.40
C ASN A 99 -22.06 -18.13 4.65
N THR A 100 -21.07 -17.31 4.98
CA THR A 100 -20.89 -15.96 4.40
C THR A 100 -19.97 -15.95 3.17
N HIS A 101 -19.63 -17.14 2.65
CA HIS A 101 -18.94 -17.33 1.38
C HIS A 101 -17.64 -16.50 1.22
N GLY A 102 -16.88 -16.31 2.30
CA GLY A 102 -15.60 -15.61 2.28
C GLY A 102 -15.69 -14.08 2.47
N ALA A 103 -16.88 -13.54 2.73
CA ALA A 103 -17.07 -12.11 2.97
C ALA A 103 -16.29 -11.61 4.22
N LEU A 104 -16.23 -12.41 5.28
CA LEU A 104 -15.51 -12.03 6.50
C LEU A 104 -14.00 -12.11 6.33
N GLU A 105 -13.50 -13.12 5.62
CA GLU A 105 -12.10 -13.20 5.20
C GLU A 105 -11.71 -12.04 4.29
N THR A 106 -12.56 -11.64 3.34
CA THR A 106 -12.32 -10.48 2.47
C THR A 106 -12.19 -9.19 3.30
N LEU A 107 -13.13 -8.95 4.22
CA LEU A 107 -13.07 -7.82 5.14
C LEU A 107 -11.84 -7.87 6.06
N TRP A 108 -11.42 -9.07 6.48
CA TRP A 108 -10.21 -9.26 7.28
C TRP A 108 -8.95 -8.89 6.51
N TRP A 109 -8.87 -9.27 5.23
CA TRP A 109 -7.76 -8.88 4.37
C TRP A 109 -7.73 -7.37 4.11
N HIS A 110 -8.88 -6.74 3.88
CA HIS A 110 -8.95 -5.27 3.76
C HIS A 110 -8.57 -4.55 5.06
N ARG A 111 -8.92 -5.13 6.21
CA ARG A 111 -8.60 -4.60 7.53
C ARG A 111 -7.13 -4.78 7.89
N ASN A 112 -6.55 -5.95 7.64
CA ASN A 112 -5.24 -6.26 8.19
C ASN A 112 -4.10 -5.75 7.32
N HIS A 113 -4.33 -5.47 6.04
CA HIS A 113 -3.40 -4.69 5.25
C HIS A 113 -3.58 -3.17 5.46
N THR A 114 -3.88 -2.71 6.68
CA THR A 114 -3.92 -1.26 7.03
C THR A 114 -2.55 -0.61 6.99
N ALA A 115 -1.48 -1.40 7.09
CA ALA A 115 -0.14 -0.88 6.89
C ALA A 115 0.05 -0.39 5.45
N LEU A 116 -0.63 -1.00 4.48
CA LEU A 116 -0.58 -0.60 3.08
C LEU A 116 -1.57 0.54 2.84
N ILE A 117 -1.18 1.50 2.02
CA ILE A 117 -2.08 2.57 1.61
C ILE A 117 -3.31 1.98 0.88
N GLU A 118 -4.44 2.67 0.99
CA GLU A 118 -5.67 2.22 0.33
C GLU A 118 -5.45 2.06 -1.19
N GLY A 119 -6.01 1.03 -1.81
CA GLY A 119 -5.86 0.78 -3.26
C GLY A 119 -4.57 0.06 -3.67
N PHE A 120 -3.52 0.06 -2.85
CA PHE A 120 -2.28 -0.68 -3.13
C PHE A 120 -2.48 -2.22 -3.19
N PRO A 121 -3.30 -2.86 -2.33
CA PRO A 121 -3.55 -4.30 -2.45
C PRO A 121 -4.17 -4.72 -3.79
N GLU A 122 -5.02 -3.88 -4.39
CA GLU A 122 -5.59 -4.14 -5.71
C GLU A 122 -4.48 -4.15 -6.78
N PHE A 123 -3.58 -3.16 -6.74
CA PHE A 123 -2.43 -3.11 -7.61
C PHE A 123 -1.53 -4.34 -7.45
N VAL A 124 -1.18 -4.74 -6.23
CA VAL A 124 -0.34 -5.93 -5.97
C VAL A 124 -0.95 -7.20 -6.56
N ALA A 125 -2.28 -7.35 -6.46
CA ALA A 125 -2.98 -8.50 -7.06
C ALA A 125 -2.86 -8.54 -8.60
N ARG A 126 -2.81 -7.38 -9.26
CA ARG A 126 -2.59 -7.27 -10.71
C ARG A 126 -1.12 -7.38 -11.10
N GLU A 127 -0.22 -6.79 -10.32
CA GLU A 127 1.24 -6.90 -10.47
C GLU A 127 1.68 -8.37 -10.49
N ALA A 128 1.11 -9.21 -9.63
CA ALA A 128 1.40 -10.64 -9.57
C ALA A 128 1.08 -11.41 -10.88
N GLN A 129 0.16 -10.87 -11.70
CA GLN A 129 -0.26 -11.45 -12.97
C GLN A 129 0.48 -10.85 -14.17
N ALA A 130 1.25 -9.79 -13.97
CA ALA A 130 1.84 -9.01 -15.05
C ALA A 130 2.80 -9.85 -15.91
N ARG A 131 2.77 -9.57 -17.23
CA ARG A 131 3.76 -10.01 -18.21
C ARG A 131 4.85 -8.96 -18.41
N VAL A 132 4.48 -7.69 -18.34
CA VAL A 132 5.40 -6.55 -18.42
C VAL A 132 5.07 -5.57 -17.32
N ILE A 133 6.11 -5.07 -16.66
CA ILE A 133 6.05 -3.99 -15.67
C ILE A 133 6.96 -2.88 -16.19
N ARG A 134 6.40 -1.70 -16.43
CA ARG A 134 7.14 -0.48 -16.74
C ARG A 134 7.02 0.45 -15.55
N VAL A 135 8.14 0.90 -15.00
CA VAL A 135 8.14 1.75 -13.79
C VAL A 135 9.00 2.97 -14.02
N PHE A 136 8.43 4.14 -13.72
CA PHE A 136 9.14 5.38 -13.54
C PHE A 136 9.02 5.80 -12.09
N GLU A 137 10.16 6.00 -11.43
CA GLU A 137 10.21 6.46 -10.05
C GLU A 137 11.06 7.71 -9.89
N ILE A 138 10.69 8.52 -8.89
CA ILE A 138 11.34 9.80 -8.59
C ILE A 138 11.79 9.81 -7.14
N GLY A 139 13.09 9.97 -6.94
CA GLY A 139 13.71 10.16 -5.62
C GLY A 139 13.73 8.96 -4.69
N LEU A 140 13.08 7.84 -5.02
CA LEU A 140 13.22 6.56 -4.31
C LEU A 140 13.39 5.42 -5.31
N ILE A 141 14.11 4.38 -4.92
CA ILE A 141 14.20 3.15 -5.74
C ILE A 141 12.87 2.38 -5.63
N PRO A 142 12.28 1.90 -6.74
CA PRO A 142 11.02 1.16 -6.70
C PRO A 142 11.12 -0.07 -5.81
N GLY A 143 10.06 -0.40 -5.06
CA GLY A 143 10.07 -1.51 -4.10
C GLY A 143 10.53 -2.86 -4.65
N LEU A 144 10.23 -3.17 -5.91
CA LEU A 144 10.71 -4.39 -6.59
C LEU A 144 12.24 -4.46 -6.73
N LEU A 145 12.93 -3.32 -6.69
CA LEU A 145 14.38 -3.20 -6.90
C LEU A 145 15.14 -2.81 -5.62
N GLN A 146 14.47 -2.74 -4.47
CA GLN A 146 15.09 -2.38 -3.19
C GLN A 146 15.81 -3.57 -2.54
N THR A 147 16.84 -3.33 -1.74
CA THR A 147 17.33 -4.30 -0.76
C THR A 147 16.52 -4.20 0.53
N SER A 148 16.56 -5.24 1.36
CA SER A 148 15.89 -5.24 2.64
C SER A 148 16.40 -4.13 3.57
N GLU A 149 17.69 -3.81 3.52
CA GLU A 149 18.26 -2.74 4.36
C GLU A 149 17.85 -1.34 3.90
N TYR A 150 17.72 -1.12 2.59
CA TYR A 150 17.20 0.14 2.05
C TYR A 150 15.74 0.34 2.47
N ALA A 151 14.91 -0.70 2.28
CA ALA A 151 13.50 -0.67 2.67
C ALA A 151 13.34 -0.47 4.18
N ALA A 152 14.12 -1.20 5.00
CA ALA A 152 14.10 -1.07 6.45
C ALA A 152 14.53 0.32 6.92
N ALA A 153 15.52 0.95 6.27
CA ALA A 153 15.95 2.30 6.61
C ALA A 153 14.86 3.35 6.38
N LEU A 154 14.09 3.23 5.28
CA LEU A 154 12.92 4.09 5.02
C LEU A 154 11.84 3.89 6.08
N GLN A 155 11.49 2.63 6.36
CA GLN A 155 10.42 2.33 7.31
C GLN A 155 10.80 2.71 8.75
N ALA A 156 12.05 2.55 9.16
CA ALA A 156 12.54 3.03 10.45
C ALA A 156 12.38 4.55 10.60
N ALA A 157 12.47 5.31 9.51
CA ALA A 157 12.21 6.76 9.55
C ALA A 157 10.72 7.07 9.80
N ASN A 158 9.81 6.27 9.26
CA ASN A 158 8.36 6.39 9.52
C ASN A 158 8.05 6.15 11.01
N VAL A 159 8.69 5.15 11.62
CA VAL A 159 8.56 4.88 13.07
C VAL A 159 9.07 6.06 13.89
N ARG A 160 10.25 6.59 13.56
CA ARG A 160 10.83 7.74 14.29
C ARG A 160 9.95 8.99 14.24
N ARG A 161 9.21 9.20 13.16
CA ARG A 161 8.28 10.34 13.02
C ARG A 161 6.92 10.09 13.68
N GLY A 162 6.63 8.84 14.07
CA GLY A 162 5.31 8.45 14.57
C GLY A 162 4.28 8.23 13.46
N ASP A 163 4.71 8.14 12.20
CA ASP A 163 3.84 7.89 11.04
C ASP A 163 3.42 6.42 10.94
N ALA A 164 4.14 5.52 11.62
CA ALA A 164 3.88 4.09 11.64
C ALA A 164 4.38 3.44 12.93
N THR A 165 3.77 2.33 13.30
CA THR A 165 4.24 1.42 14.35
C THR A 165 5.27 0.45 13.79
N GLN A 166 6.06 -0.19 14.68
CA GLN A 166 7.00 -1.23 14.27
C GLN A 166 6.30 -2.42 13.60
N GLU A 167 5.12 -2.77 14.09
CA GLU A 167 4.30 -3.88 13.55
C GLU A 167 3.87 -3.60 12.10
N GLU A 168 3.40 -2.38 11.81
CA GLU A 168 3.05 -1.97 10.44
C GLU A 168 4.27 -1.95 9.50
N VAL A 169 5.43 -1.56 10.02
CA VAL A 169 6.69 -1.61 9.27
C VAL A 169 7.08 -3.04 8.91
N ASP A 170 7.01 -3.96 9.88
CA ASP A 170 7.36 -5.36 9.65
C ASP A 170 6.42 -5.98 8.60
N GLU A 171 5.13 -5.62 8.62
CA GLU A 171 4.16 -6.04 7.61
C GLU A 171 4.50 -5.48 6.22
N ARG A 172 4.79 -4.19 6.11
CA ARG A 172 5.21 -3.57 4.82
C ARG A 172 6.44 -4.23 4.24
N LEU A 173 7.42 -4.56 5.08
CA LEU A 173 8.64 -5.26 4.66
C LEU A 173 8.33 -6.68 4.20
N ALA A 174 7.46 -7.41 4.89
CA ALA A 174 7.03 -8.74 4.48
C ALA A 174 6.33 -8.72 3.10
N VAL A 175 5.47 -7.73 2.86
CA VAL A 175 4.80 -7.53 1.57
C VAL A 175 5.80 -7.21 0.47
N LEU A 176 6.78 -6.34 0.73
CA LEU A 176 7.85 -6.02 -0.22
C LEU A 176 8.65 -7.26 -0.61
N LEU A 177 9.09 -8.06 0.38
CA LEU A 177 9.86 -9.28 0.14
C LEU A 177 9.06 -10.31 -0.66
N ALA A 178 7.76 -10.47 -0.37
CA ALA A 178 6.87 -11.34 -1.14
C ALA A 178 6.75 -10.87 -2.60
N ARG A 179 6.57 -9.56 -2.83
CA ARG A 179 6.48 -8.99 -4.19
C ARG A 179 7.75 -9.18 -5.00
N GLN A 180 8.93 -9.10 -4.38
CA GLN A 180 10.21 -9.28 -5.07
C GLN A 180 10.41 -10.69 -5.64
N GLN A 181 9.70 -11.69 -5.11
CA GLN A 181 9.73 -13.05 -5.66
C GLN A 181 9.22 -13.11 -7.11
N LEU A 182 8.47 -12.10 -7.57
CA LEU A 182 8.03 -11.98 -8.96
C LEU A 182 9.21 -11.95 -9.94
N LEU A 183 10.36 -11.40 -9.55
CA LEU A 183 11.55 -11.31 -10.42
C LEU A 183 12.24 -12.66 -10.65
N THR A 184 11.92 -13.68 -9.84
CA THR A 184 12.57 -14.99 -9.82
C THR A 184 11.64 -16.18 -10.04
N ARG A 185 10.34 -15.95 -10.24
CA ARG A 185 9.38 -17.03 -10.54
C ARG A 185 9.68 -17.69 -11.88
N GLU A 186 9.08 -18.85 -12.14
CA GLU A 186 9.29 -19.65 -13.36
C GLU A 186 9.09 -18.85 -14.66
N GLN A 187 8.05 -18.01 -14.71
CA GLN A 187 7.78 -17.08 -15.80
C GLN A 187 7.83 -15.64 -15.29
N PRO A 188 9.02 -15.05 -15.08
CA PRO A 188 9.12 -13.72 -14.50
C PRO A 188 8.60 -12.66 -15.50
N PRO A 189 8.02 -11.54 -15.02
CA PRO A 189 7.67 -10.44 -15.92
C PRO A 189 8.93 -9.80 -16.48
N ILE A 190 8.80 -9.19 -17.66
CA ILE A 190 9.76 -8.23 -18.16
C ILE A 190 9.59 -6.94 -17.35
N VAL A 191 10.66 -6.44 -16.74
CA VAL A 191 10.66 -5.20 -15.96
C VAL A 191 11.51 -4.17 -16.69
N HIS A 192 10.90 -3.07 -17.11
CA HIS A 192 11.61 -1.88 -17.56
C HIS A 192 11.48 -0.83 -16.46
N ALA A 193 12.60 -0.44 -15.87
CA ALA A 193 12.65 0.60 -14.86
C ALA A 193 13.42 1.80 -15.42
N VAL A 194 12.77 2.96 -15.45
CA VAL A 194 13.44 4.24 -15.61
C VAL A 194 13.51 4.89 -14.23
N LEU A 195 14.72 5.13 -13.75
CA LEU A 195 14.95 5.79 -12.46
C LEU A 195 15.34 7.24 -12.75
N ASP A 196 14.63 8.19 -12.16
CA ASP A 196 15.17 9.55 -12.06
C ASP A 196 16.53 9.48 -11.35
N GLU A 197 17.54 10.19 -11.85
CA GLU A 197 18.89 10.15 -11.27
C GLU A 197 18.89 10.47 -9.77
N TYR A 198 17.92 11.25 -9.28
CA TYR A 198 17.78 11.54 -7.85
C TYR A 198 17.48 10.28 -7.01
N CYS A 199 16.86 9.23 -7.57
CA CYS A 199 16.69 7.93 -6.90
C CYS A 199 18.02 7.30 -6.47
N LEU A 200 19.09 7.57 -7.21
CA LEU A 200 20.43 7.03 -6.95
C LEU A 200 21.22 7.90 -5.98
N ARG A 201 20.90 9.20 -5.92
CA ARG A 201 21.64 10.21 -5.15
C ARG A 201 21.05 10.50 -3.78
N ARG A 202 19.74 10.29 -3.57
CA ARG A 202 19.11 10.53 -2.28
C ARG A 202 19.67 9.58 -1.22
N PRO A 203 20.28 10.07 -0.13
CA PRO A 203 20.88 9.21 0.88
C PRO A 203 19.80 8.52 1.73
N ILE A 204 19.71 7.19 1.62
CA ILE A 204 18.81 6.35 2.43
C ILE A 204 19.64 5.34 3.23
N GLY A 205 19.46 5.32 4.55
CA GLY A 205 20.19 4.37 5.43
C GLY A 205 21.70 4.61 5.53
N GLY A 206 22.19 5.75 5.03
CA GLY A 206 23.60 6.10 5.02
C GLY A 206 24.39 5.50 3.85
N PRO A 207 25.68 5.88 3.68
CA PRO A 207 26.46 5.53 2.50
C PRO A 207 26.65 4.02 2.29
N ALA A 208 26.80 3.25 3.37
CA ALA A 208 26.97 1.80 3.29
C ALA A 208 25.71 1.07 2.78
N VAL A 209 24.51 1.53 3.17
CA VAL A 209 23.24 0.99 2.69
C VAL A 209 23.06 1.35 1.22
N MET A 210 23.32 2.60 0.84
CA MET A 210 23.26 3.03 -0.56
C MET A 210 24.23 2.25 -1.46
N ALA A 211 25.47 2.02 -1.01
CA ALA A 211 26.42 1.21 -1.76
C ALA A 211 25.90 -0.22 -2.03
N ARG A 212 25.32 -0.87 -1.01
CA ARG A 212 24.69 -2.20 -1.17
C ARG A 212 23.51 -2.16 -2.14
N GLN A 213 22.66 -1.15 -1.99
CA GLN A 213 21.50 -0.95 -2.86
C GLN A 213 21.90 -0.74 -4.33
N LEU A 214 22.92 0.07 -4.60
CA LEU A 214 23.38 0.32 -5.97
C LEU A 214 24.07 -0.92 -6.57
N ARG A 215 24.85 -1.68 -5.79
CA ARG A 215 25.33 -3.01 -6.20
C ARG A 215 24.20 -3.95 -6.56
N HIS A 216 23.10 -3.91 -5.81
CA HIS A 216 21.93 -4.72 -6.09
C HIS A 216 21.28 -4.35 -7.43
N LEU A 217 21.17 -3.06 -7.77
CA LEU A 217 20.69 -2.62 -9.09
C LEU A 217 21.60 -3.13 -10.22
N GLU A 218 22.92 -3.07 -10.05
CA GLU A 218 23.87 -3.61 -11.04
C GLU A 218 23.67 -5.11 -11.26
N ALA A 219 23.44 -5.88 -10.18
CA ALA A 219 23.19 -7.31 -10.25
C ALA A 219 21.84 -7.63 -10.92
N LEU A 220 20.79 -6.86 -10.60
CA LEU A 220 19.49 -6.99 -11.24
C LEU A 220 19.56 -6.70 -12.74
N ALA A 221 20.33 -5.70 -13.16
CA ALA A 221 20.51 -5.36 -14.57
C ALA A 221 21.25 -6.44 -15.39
N GLN A 222 21.85 -7.46 -14.74
CA GLN A 222 22.39 -8.63 -15.45
C GLN A 222 21.32 -9.67 -15.79
N ARG A 223 20.09 -9.53 -15.27
CA ARG A 223 19.01 -10.47 -15.53
C ARG A 223 18.39 -10.21 -16.90
N PRO A 224 18.03 -11.26 -17.66
CA PRO A 224 17.47 -11.09 -19.00
C PRO A 224 16.08 -10.41 -19.00
N ASN A 225 15.37 -10.47 -17.86
CA ASN A 225 14.03 -9.90 -17.72
C ASN A 225 14.02 -8.53 -17.03
N VAL A 226 15.17 -7.91 -16.75
CA VAL A 226 15.24 -6.61 -16.05
C VAL A 226 16.10 -5.62 -16.83
N MET A 227 15.51 -4.48 -17.17
CA MET A 227 16.15 -3.35 -17.82
C MET A 227 16.07 -2.14 -16.89
N ILE A 228 17.23 -1.54 -16.59
CA ILE A 228 17.32 -0.36 -15.73
C ILE A 228 17.97 0.77 -16.53
N GLN A 229 17.21 1.84 -16.75
CA GLN A 229 17.69 3.08 -17.34
C GLN A 229 17.66 4.20 -16.31
N VAL A 230 18.54 5.19 -16.50
CA VAL A 230 18.58 6.40 -15.69
C VAL A 230 18.09 7.57 -16.53
N ALA A 231 17.06 8.26 -16.06
CA ALA A 231 16.67 9.57 -16.56
C ALA A 231 17.59 10.62 -15.92
N PRO A 232 18.54 11.21 -16.68
CA PRO A 232 19.54 12.11 -16.11
C PRO A 232 18.91 13.45 -15.71
N LEU A 233 19.49 14.11 -14.70
CA LEU A 233 19.00 15.43 -14.26
C LEU A 233 19.03 16.48 -15.38
N SER A 234 19.88 16.28 -16.38
CA SER A 234 19.99 17.16 -17.55
C SER A 234 18.75 17.17 -18.46
N LEU A 235 17.79 16.25 -18.27
CA LEU A 235 16.52 16.30 -19.00
C LEU A 235 15.67 17.52 -18.60
N GLY A 236 15.86 18.09 -17.41
CA GLY A 236 15.17 19.33 -17.01
C GLY A 236 13.66 19.33 -17.31
N GLU A 237 13.20 20.38 -18.00
CA GLU A 237 11.82 20.56 -18.47
C GLU A 237 11.40 19.57 -19.56
N ASP A 238 12.35 18.92 -20.26
CA ASP A 238 12.05 17.95 -21.32
C ASP A 238 11.61 16.60 -20.75
N ARG A 239 11.78 16.35 -19.44
CA ARG A 239 11.37 15.10 -18.79
C ARG A 239 9.86 14.84 -18.97
N PRO A 240 9.43 13.78 -19.69
CA PRO A 240 8.03 13.62 -20.09
C PRO A 240 7.05 13.29 -18.96
N LEU A 241 7.54 12.84 -17.80
CA LEU A 241 6.75 12.46 -16.63
C LEU A 241 7.28 13.21 -15.40
N ASN A 242 6.37 13.79 -14.62
CA ASN A 242 6.69 14.56 -13.40
C ASN A 242 6.24 13.85 -12.11
N PHE A 243 5.54 12.73 -12.23
CA PHE A 243 5.06 11.94 -11.13
C PHE A 243 5.46 10.47 -11.33
N PRO A 244 5.69 9.72 -10.25
CA PRO A 244 5.88 8.27 -10.34
C PRO A 244 4.72 7.60 -11.07
N LEU A 245 5.05 6.57 -11.84
CA LEU A 245 4.10 5.83 -12.65
C LEU A 245 4.54 4.38 -12.75
N ILE A 246 3.59 3.47 -12.53
CA ILE A 246 3.76 2.06 -12.89
C ILE A 246 2.73 1.71 -13.96
N LEU A 247 3.15 1.09 -15.05
CA LEU A 247 2.27 0.48 -16.04
C LEU A 247 2.45 -1.03 -15.98
N ILE A 248 1.36 -1.76 -15.82
CA ILE A 248 1.36 -3.23 -15.86
C ILE A 248 0.60 -3.70 -17.10
N THR A 249 1.22 -4.61 -17.84
CA THR A 249 0.57 -5.30 -18.98
C THR A 249 0.23 -6.72 -18.56
N LEU A 250 -1.06 -7.06 -18.62
CA LEU A 250 -1.61 -8.35 -18.24
C LEU A 250 -1.50 -9.38 -19.40
N PRO A 251 -1.75 -10.68 -19.13
CA PRO A 251 -1.66 -11.72 -20.16
C PRO A 251 -2.63 -11.56 -21.33
N ASP A 252 -3.74 -10.86 -21.14
CA ASP A 252 -4.75 -10.53 -22.16
C ASP A 252 -4.42 -9.23 -22.92
N HIS A 253 -3.22 -8.67 -22.71
CA HIS A 253 -2.75 -7.40 -23.25
C HIS A 253 -3.42 -6.14 -22.68
N THR A 254 -4.29 -6.27 -21.68
CA THR A 254 -4.82 -5.12 -20.94
C THR A 254 -3.66 -4.37 -20.28
N VAL A 255 -3.64 -3.05 -20.44
CA VAL A 255 -2.66 -2.17 -19.78
C VAL A 255 -3.37 -1.42 -18.67
N LEU A 256 -2.81 -1.47 -17.46
CA LEU A 256 -3.28 -0.71 -16.31
C LEU A 256 -2.20 0.28 -15.88
N GLY A 257 -2.62 1.49 -15.52
CA GLY A 257 -1.75 2.48 -14.91
C GLY A 257 -1.90 2.48 -13.40
N TYR A 258 -0.82 2.75 -12.68
CA TYR A 258 -0.84 2.86 -11.24
C TYR A 258 -0.03 4.07 -10.79
N SER A 259 -0.63 4.84 -9.89
CA SER A 259 -0.05 6.03 -9.28
C SER A 259 -0.45 6.10 -7.81
N GLU A 260 0.34 6.81 -7.01
CA GLU A 260 0.10 6.93 -5.57
C GLU A 260 0.08 8.40 -5.15
N THR A 261 -0.74 8.70 -4.16
CA THR A 261 -0.49 9.77 -3.19
C THR A 261 0.08 9.14 -1.92
N GLU A 262 0.56 9.96 -0.99
CA GLU A 262 1.02 9.49 0.33
C GLU A 262 0.00 8.64 1.11
N GLN A 263 -1.29 8.72 0.76
CA GLN A 263 -2.36 8.03 1.49
C GLN A 263 -3.13 6.99 0.66
N ARG A 264 -3.05 7.04 -0.68
CA ARG A 264 -3.89 6.21 -1.55
C ARG A 264 -3.21 5.90 -2.88
N GLY A 265 -3.29 4.63 -3.28
CA GLY A 265 -2.99 4.16 -4.61
C GLY A 265 -4.21 4.20 -5.53
N TYR A 266 -3.97 4.52 -6.79
CA TYR A 266 -4.98 4.62 -7.84
C TYR A 266 -4.60 3.70 -8.98
N LEU A 267 -5.43 2.68 -9.21
CA LEU A 267 -5.30 1.80 -10.36
C LEU A 267 -6.23 2.29 -11.47
N GLU A 268 -5.63 2.75 -12.56
CA GLU A 268 -6.32 3.22 -13.76
C GLU A 268 -6.70 2.02 -14.63
N HIS A 269 -8.00 1.87 -14.85
CA HIS A 269 -8.60 0.82 -15.69
C HIS A 269 -9.01 1.34 -17.06
N ASP A 270 -9.17 2.67 -17.21
CA ASP A 270 -9.49 3.31 -18.48
C ASP A 270 -8.33 3.15 -19.48
N GLN A 271 -8.61 2.46 -20.59
CA GLN A 271 -7.58 2.08 -21.56
C GLN A 271 -7.04 3.27 -22.35
N ASP A 272 -7.84 4.32 -22.57
CA ASP A 272 -7.38 5.53 -23.25
C ASP A 272 -6.38 6.31 -22.38
N THR A 273 -6.69 6.43 -21.09
CA THR A 273 -5.80 7.03 -20.09
C THR A 273 -4.53 6.22 -19.93
N ALA A 274 -4.63 4.89 -19.78
CA ALA A 274 -3.47 4.00 -19.68
C ALA A 274 -2.59 4.05 -20.94
N ALA A 275 -3.19 4.12 -22.13
CA ALA A 275 -2.45 4.28 -23.39
C ALA A 275 -1.74 5.64 -23.48
N SER A 276 -2.38 6.70 -22.99
CA SER A 276 -1.77 8.04 -22.90
C SER A 276 -0.54 8.06 -21.99
N LEU A 277 -0.65 7.44 -20.81
CA LEU A 277 0.47 7.25 -19.89
C LEU A 277 1.59 6.39 -20.52
N GLY A 278 1.21 5.33 -21.24
CA GLY A 278 2.12 4.51 -22.03
C GLY A 278 2.97 5.32 -23.00
N ARG A 279 2.35 6.18 -23.81
CA ARG A 279 3.10 7.03 -24.77
C ARG A 279 4.09 7.97 -24.07
N ARG A 280 3.73 8.52 -22.91
CA ARG A 280 4.64 9.38 -22.12
C ARG A 280 5.81 8.59 -21.54
N TYR A 281 5.54 7.37 -21.05
CA TYR A 281 6.58 6.46 -20.58
C TYR A 281 7.54 6.07 -21.71
N ASP A 282 7.02 5.72 -22.88
CA ASP A 282 7.85 5.30 -24.01
C ASP A 282 8.76 6.45 -24.48
N ARG A 283 8.26 7.69 -24.45
CA ARG A 283 9.09 8.88 -24.70
C ARG A 283 10.17 9.08 -23.64
N LEU A 284 9.81 8.95 -22.36
CA LEU A 284 10.78 9.02 -21.26
C LEU A 284 11.88 7.96 -21.43
N GLN A 285 11.50 6.74 -21.83
CA GLN A 285 12.45 5.65 -22.04
C GLN A 285 13.45 5.96 -23.17
N ALA A 286 12.98 6.59 -24.24
CA ALA A 286 13.81 7.00 -25.37
C ALA A 286 14.79 8.14 -25.03
N GLU A 287 14.40 9.04 -24.12
CA GLU A 287 15.21 10.18 -23.67
C GLU A 287 16.12 9.83 -22.48
N ALA A 288 15.81 8.76 -21.75
CA ALA A 288 16.67 8.22 -20.70
C ALA A 288 17.99 7.68 -21.27
N LEU A 289 19.01 7.59 -20.42
CA LEU A 289 20.30 7.04 -20.81
C LEU A 289 20.14 5.60 -21.32
N PRO A 290 20.91 5.18 -22.35
CA PRO A 290 21.00 3.78 -22.74
C PRO A 290 21.41 2.89 -21.57
N LEU A 291 21.07 1.60 -21.60
CA LEU A 291 21.33 0.65 -20.51
C LEU A 291 22.80 0.65 -20.05
N ALA A 292 23.75 0.63 -20.99
CA ALA A 292 25.18 0.65 -20.67
C ALA A 292 25.62 1.96 -20.00
N ALA A 293 25.14 3.11 -20.48
CA ALA A 293 25.44 4.42 -19.90
C ALA A 293 24.79 4.57 -18.50
N SER A 294 23.58 4.03 -18.33
CA SER A 294 22.89 3.97 -17.05
C SER A 294 23.70 3.19 -16.00
N LEU A 295 24.27 2.05 -16.38
CA LEU A 295 25.16 1.27 -15.51
C LEU A 295 26.43 2.03 -15.12
N VAL A 296 27.00 2.83 -16.03
CA VAL A 296 28.15 3.69 -15.70
C VAL A 296 27.78 4.72 -14.63
N VAL A 297 26.61 5.36 -14.74
CA VAL A 297 26.12 6.30 -13.72
C VAL A 297 25.89 5.61 -12.38
N ILE A 298 25.21 4.45 -12.38
CA ILE A 298 24.96 3.67 -11.15
C ILE A 298 26.28 3.30 -10.47
N ARG A 299 27.27 2.80 -11.22
CA ARG A 299 28.59 2.43 -10.70
C ARG A 299 29.33 3.61 -10.09
N LYS A 300 29.33 4.74 -10.79
CA LYS A 300 29.98 5.96 -10.32
C LYS A 300 29.40 6.40 -8.97
N ILE A 301 28.08 6.48 -8.86
CA ILE A 301 27.41 6.88 -7.62
C ILE A 301 27.64 5.85 -6.50
N ARG A 302 27.70 4.55 -6.84
CA ARG A 302 28.06 3.49 -5.87
C ARG A 302 29.46 3.71 -5.30
N GLU A 303 30.45 3.97 -6.15
CA GLU A 303 31.84 4.19 -5.74
C GLU A 303 31.96 5.43 -4.84
N GLU A 304 31.24 6.51 -5.18
CA GLU A 304 31.10 7.69 -4.32
C GLU A 304 30.54 7.31 -2.93
N ALA A 305 29.49 6.49 -2.87
CA ALA A 305 28.89 6.03 -1.62
C ALA A 305 29.83 5.11 -0.80
N GLU A 306 30.60 4.23 -1.46
CA GLU A 306 31.59 3.38 -0.81
C GLU A 306 32.74 4.20 -0.20
N ASN A 307 33.22 5.20 -0.93
CA ASN A 307 34.25 6.11 -0.45
C ASN A 307 33.76 6.89 0.79
N HIS A 308 32.50 7.34 0.80
CA HIS A 308 31.91 7.98 1.97
C HIS A 308 31.71 7.02 3.16
N ALA A 309 31.43 5.73 2.91
CA ALA A 309 31.31 4.74 3.97
C ALA A 309 32.65 4.40 4.66
N GLN A 310 33.77 4.60 3.96
CA GLN A 310 35.12 4.31 4.46
C GLN A 310 35.77 5.49 5.20
N ARG A 311 35.22 6.69 5.07
CA ARG A 311 35.70 7.84 5.85
C ARG A 311 35.27 7.67 7.31
N PRO A 312 36.21 7.72 8.28
CA PRO A 312 35.84 7.73 9.69
C PRO A 312 34.92 8.92 9.95
N ASP A 313 33.94 8.72 10.83
CA ASP A 313 32.91 9.70 11.15
C ASP A 313 33.57 10.94 11.80
N ASP A 314 33.77 12.00 11.02
CA ASP A 314 34.31 13.30 11.50
C ASP A 314 33.29 14.06 12.37
N SER A 315 32.17 13.44 12.77
CA SER A 315 31.15 14.05 13.64
C SER A 315 31.54 14.14 15.13
N SER A 316 32.84 14.08 15.46
CA SER A 316 33.35 14.41 16.80
C SER A 316 33.80 15.87 16.99
N VAL A 317 33.55 16.76 16.03
CA VAL A 317 33.84 18.21 16.19
C VAL A 317 32.64 19.07 15.78
N ALA A 318 31.74 19.33 16.74
CA ALA A 318 31.04 20.61 16.93
C ALA A 318 30.35 20.61 18.31
#